data_AF-A0A3D1CWF0-F1
#
_entry.id   AF-A0A3D1CWF0-F1
#
_cell.length_a   1.000
_cell.length_b   1.000
_cell.length_c   1.000
_cell.angle_alpha   90.00
_cell.angle_beta   90.00
_cell.angle_gamma   90.00
#
_symmetry.space_group_name_H-M   'P 1'
#
loop_
_entity.id
_entity.type
_entity.pdbx_description
1 polymer ?
#
loop_
_entity_poly.entity_id
_entity_poly.type
_entity_poly.pdbx_seq_one_letter_code
_entity_poly.pdbx_strand_id
1 'polypeptide(L)' 'MMQSACKKYLFAAFLSVALVVLSLPGLAQDIPFIPPVFNYSTGIYKAGNQNWAIAQGGNGVIYVGNNNGLLSFEGVNW' A
#
# COMPACT_ATOMS: atom_id res chain seq x y z
N MET A 1 37.77 -4.07 44.91
CA MET A 1 37.06 -5.10 44.10
C MET A 1 35.56 -4.82 43.95
N MET A 2 34.87 -4.26 44.95
CA MET A 2 33.41 -3.99 44.94
C MET A 2 32.93 -2.93 43.93
N GLN A 3 33.74 -1.90 43.65
CA GLN A 3 33.39 -0.80 42.73
C GLN A 3 33.27 -1.23 41.24
N SER A 4 33.99 -2.28 40.82
CA SER A 4 33.95 -2.78 39.43
C SER A 4 32.69 -3.61 39.16
N ALA A 5 32.21 -4.36 40.16
CA ALA A 5 30.97 -5.12 40.06
C ALA A 5 29.75 -4.20 39.93
N CYS A 6 29.68 -3.13 40.72
CA CYS A 6 28.58 -2.15 40.66
C CYS A 6 28.43 -1.52 39.25
N LYS A 7 29.54 -1.14 38.61
CA LYS A 7 29.54 -0.61 37.23
C LYS A 7 29.03 -1.63 36.20
N LYS A 8 29.34 -2.92 36.38
CA LYS A 8 28.84 -4.00 35.51
C LYS A 8 27.33 -4.21 35.66
N TYR A 9 26.82 -4.18 36.89
CA TYR A 9 25.37 -4.28 37.14
C TYR A 9 24.62 -3.06 36.61
N LEU A 10 25.19 -1.85 36.75
CA LEU A 10 24.64 -0.64 36.14
C LEU A 10 24.59 -0.75 34.61
N PHE A 11 25.67 -1.17 33.97
CA PHE A 11 25.69 -1.39 32.52
C PHE A 11 24.69 -2.46 32.07
N ALA A 12 24.62 -3.58 32.79
CA ALA A 12 23.65 -4.65 32.51
C ALA A 12 22.20 -4.16 32.66
N ALA A 13 21.92 -3.32 33.67
CA ALA A 13 20.62 -2.69 33.86
C ALA A 13 20.26 -1.75 32.68
N PHE A 14 21.19 -0.89 32.25
CA PHE A 14 20.96 -0.03 31.09
C PHE A 14 20.74 -0.82 29.80
N LEU A 15 21.53 -1.87 29.57
CA LEU A 15 21.38 -2.73 28.41
C LEU A 15 20.03 -3.47 28.42
N SER A 16 19.61 -3.99 29.56
CA SER A 16 18.32 -4.68 29.68
C SER A 16 17.15 -3.72 29.49
N VAL A 17 17.22 -2.48 30.00
CA VAL A 17 16.21 -1.45 29.72
C VAL A 17 16.17 -1.10 28.23
N ALA A 18 17.33 -0.91 27.59
CA ALA A 18 17.40 -0.62 26.16
C ALA A 18 16.79 -1.74 25.31
N LEU A 19 17.08 -3.01 25.64
CA LEU A 19 16.51 -4.17 24.96
C LEU A 19 14.98 -4.25 25.14
N VAL A 20 14.46 -3.91 26.33
CA VAL A 20 13.01 -3.86 26.57
C VAL A 20 12.35 -2.76 25.73
N VAL A 21 12.95 -1.57 25.66
CA VAL A 21 12.43 -0.46 24.83
C VAL A 21 12.45 -0.82 23.34
N LEU A 22 13.49 -1.49 22.87
CA LEU A 22 13.60 -1.97 21.48
C LEU A 22 12.58 -3.06 21.12
N SER A 23 12.06 -3.80 22.11
CA SER A 23 11.04 -4.82 21.91
C SER A 23 9.60 -4.30 21.86
N LEU A 24 9.38 -2.99 22.06
CA LEU A 24 8.04 -2.42 21.97
C LEU A 24 7.56 -2.46 20.51
N PRO A 25 6.37 -3.00 20.22
CA PRO A 25 5.81 -2.96 18.88
C PRO A 25 5.58 -1.51 18.45
N GLY A 26 5.91 -1.19 17.20
CA GLY A 26 5.63 0.11 16.63
C GLY A 26 4.13 0.32 16.43
N LEU A 27 3.64 1.52 16.78
CA LEU A 27 2.27 1.94 16.50
C LEU A 27 2.25 2.41 15.03
N ALA A 28 1.53 1.71 14.18
CA ALA A 28 1.27 2.15 12.80
C ALA A 28 -0.07 2.88 12.73
N GLN A 29 -0.23 3.75 11.73
CA GLN A 29 -1.53 4.33 11.42
C GLN A 29 -2.47 3.28 10.85
N ASP A 30 -3.74 3.31 11.25
CA ASP A 30 -4.78 2.51 10.61
C ASP A 30 -5.00 3.00 9.18
N ILE A 31 -5.22 2.05 8.24
CA ILE A 31 -5.64 2.38 6.88
C ILE A 31 -7.17 2.43 6.90
N PRO A 32 -7.79 3.62 6.82
CA PRO A 32 -9.24 3.77 7.04
C PRO A 32 -10.09 3.13 5.95
N PHE A 33 -9.54 2.94 4.75
CA PHE A 33 -10.21 2.34 3.62
C PHE A 33 -9.22 1.85 2.57
N ILE A 34 -9.50 0.69 1.98
CA ILE A 34 -8.81 0.18 0.79
C ILE A 34 -9.89 0.01 -0.29
N PRO A 35 -9.85 0.78 -1.40
CA PRO A 35 -10.83 0.62 -2.46
C PRO A 35 -10.73 -0.78 -3.09
N PRO A 36 -11.87 -1.42 -3.39
CA PRO A 36 -11.86 -2.68 -4.13
C PRO A 36 -11.27 -2.42 -5.53
N VAL A 37 -10.30 -3.24 -5.91
CA VAL A 37 -9.66 -3.18 -7.22
C VAL A 37 -10.20 -4.32 -8.08
N PHE A 38 -10.72 -3.97 -9.26
CA PHE A 38 -11.21 -4.93 -10.24
C PHE A 38 -10.29 -4.96 -11.45
N ASN A 39 -9.83 -6.15 -11.81
CA ASN A 39 -9.00 -6.36 -12.99
C ASN A 39 -9.84 -6.85 -14.15
N TYR A 40 -9.73 -6.16 -15.29
CA TYR A 40 -10.41 -6.53 -16.52
C TYR A 40 -9.38 -6.95 -17.55
N SER A 41 -9.45 -8.20 -18.02
CA SER A 41 -8.56 -8.71 -19.05
C SER A 41 -8.99 -8.22 -20.43
N THR A 42 -8.06 -8.30 -21.40
CA THR A 42 -8.33 -7.99 -22.82
C THR A 42 -9.51 -8.77 -23.40
N GLY A 43 -9.79 -9.98 -22.89
CA GLY A 43 -10.94 -10.78 -23.30
C GLY A 43 -12.28 -10.19 -22.86
N ILE A 44 -12.31 -9.39 -21.79
CA ILE A 44 -13.53 -8.75 -21.28
C ILE A 44 -13.85 -7.50 -22.10
N TYR A 45 -12.89 -6.57 -22.22
CA TYR A 45 -13.10 -5.30 -22.93
C TYR A 45 -12.85 -5.39 -24.45
N LYS A 46 -12.39 -6.54 -24.94
CA LYS A 46 -12.26 -6.88 -26.37
C LYS A 46 -11.42 -5.90 -27.20
N ALA A 47 -10.32 -5.41 -26.64
CA ALA A 47 -9.37 -4.53 -27.34
C ALA A 47 -7.91 -4.86 -27.02
N GLY A 48 -6.99 -3.97 -27.43
CA GLY A 48 -5.55 -4.15 -27.27
C GLY A 48 -5.12 -4.15 -25.81
N ASN A 49 -3.93 -4.67 -25.51
CA ASN A 49 -3.41 -4.79 -24.14
C ASN A 49 -2.78 -3.51 -23.58
N GLN A 50 -2.78 -2.40 -24.32
CA GLN A 50 -2.16 -1.13 -23.93
C GLN A 50 -3.16 0.02 -23.94
N ASN A 51 -3.17 0.76 -22.82
CA ASN A 51 -3.99 1.94 -22.57
C ASN A 51 -3.08 3.15 -22.34
N TRP A 52 -3.38 4.30 -22.96
CA TRP A 52 -2.46 5.46 -23.01
C TRP A 52 -3.02 6.73 -22.38
N ALA A 53 -4.35 6.83 -22.32
CA ALA A 53 -5.04 7.99 -21.78
C ALA A 53 -6.34 7.55 -21.13
N ILE A 54 -6.76 8.28 -20.12
CA ILE A 54 -8.02 8.08 -19.41
C ILE A 54 -8.69 9.43 -19.15
N ALA A 55 -10.00 9.50 -19.34
CA ALA A 55 -10.82 10.65 -19.00
C ALA A 55 -12.20 10.20 -18.53
N GLN A 56 -12.88 11.01 -17.73
CA GLN A 56 -14.26 10.78 -17.33
C GLN A 56 -15.17 11.80 -18.01
N GLY A 57 -16.25 11.33 -18.63
CA GLY A 57 -17.30 12.19 -19.16
C GLY A 57 -18.17 12.79 -18.06
N GLY A 58 -18.90 13.87 -18.37
CA GLY A 58 -19.82 14.50 -17.41
C GLY A 58 -20.97 13.59 -16.94
N ASN A 59 -21.22 12.49 -17.65
CA ASN A 59 -22.17 11.43 -17.29
C ASN A 59 -21.54 10.31 -16.43
N GLY A 60 -20.28 10.43 -16.05
CA GLY A 60 -19.57 9.45 -15.23
C GLY A 60 -18.91 8.29 -15.99
N VAL A 61 -19.16 8.15 -17.31
CA VAL A 61 -18.54 7.11 -18.14
C VAL A 61 -17.03 7.36 -18.25
N ILE A 62 -16.25 6.29 -18.09
CA ILE A 62 -14.80 6.32 -18.21
C ILE A 62 -14.41 6.01 -19.65
N TYR A 63 -13.63 6.88 -20.28
CA TYR A 63 -13.09 6.69 -21.61
C TYR A 63 -11.60 6.40 -21.55
N VAL A 64 -11.15 5.38 -22.28
CA VAL A 64 -9.75 4.95 -22.29
C VAL A 64 -9.24 4.86 -23.72
N GLY A 65 -8.18 5.61 -24.04
CA GLY A 65 -7.47 5.50 -25.32
C GLY A 65 -6.65 4.22 -25.35
N ASN A 66 -6.92 3.34 -26.31
CA ASN A 66 -6.33 2.00 -26.44
C ASN A 66 -5.71 1.81 -27.84
N ASN A 67 -4.74 0.89 -27.97
CA ASN A 67 -4.16 0.53 -29.28
C ASN A 67 -5.20 0.12 -30.34
N ASN A 68 -6.35 -0.40 -29.90
CA ASN A 68 -7.42 -0.88 -30.78
C ASN A 68 -8.67 -0.01 -30.68
N GLY A 69 -8.53 1.30 -30.42
CA GLY A 69 -9.63 2.27 -30.46
C GLY A 69 -9.90 2.95 -29.13
N LEU A 70 -11.13 3.44 -28.97
CA LEU A 70 -11.60 4.11 -27.74
C LEU A 70 -12.51 3.16 -26.96
N LEU A 71 -12.21 2.92 -25.69
CA LEU A 71 -13.05 2.13 -24.78
C LEU A 71 -13.96 3.04 -23.97
N SER A 72 -15.13 2.55 -23.57
CA SER A 72 -16.10 3.27 -22.73
C SER A 72 -16.66 2.38 -21.63
N PHE A 73 -16.32 2.67 -20.38
CA PHE A 73 -16.76 1.88 -19.23
C PHE A 73 -17.80 2.64 -18.40
N GLU A 74 -18.98 2.05 -18.23
CA GLU A 74 -20.11 2.66 -17.52
C GLU A 74 -20.23 2.23 -16.04
N GLY A 75 -19.23 1.52 -15.52
CA GLY A 75 -19.23 0.96 -14.16
C GLY A 75 -19.56 -0.53 -14.09
N VAL A 76 -20.14 -1.09 -15.15
CA VAL A 76 -20.44 -2.52 -15.29
C VAL A 76 -19.98 -3.05 -16.64
N ASN A 77 -20.38 -2.40 -17.73
CA ASN A 77 -20.06 -2.80 -19.10
C ASN A 77 -18.97 -1.92 -19.73
N TRP A 78 -18.27 -2.50 -20.70
CA TRP A 78 -17.18 -1.91 -21.51
C TRP A 78 -17.64 -1.55 -22.92
#